data_AF-A0A1S1YSI1-F1
#
_entry.id   AF-A0A1S1YSI1-F1
#
_cell.length_a   1.000
_cell.length_b   1.000
_cell.length_c   1.000
_cell.angle_alpha   90.00
_cell.angle_beta   90.00
_cell.angle_gamma   90.00
#
_symmetry.space_group_name_H-M   'P 1'
#
loop_
_entity.id
_entity.type
_entity.pdbx_description
1 polymer ?
#
loop_
_entity_poly.entity_id
_entity_poly.type
_entity_poly.pdbx_seq_one_letter_code
_entity_poly.pdbx_strand_id
1 'polypeptide(L)'
;MEKFSGYPITKWKGNDRLMILLDDLSFTDQNNKVWTAPLGAEINGATIPQSLWNIIGSPYVGKYRRASVIHDYFVGEGNNPNVTFQERRLADKMFFEACRHDGCTWKCAAILYIGVSIGSWWSIKGVSKSEETECFSSYHTDEDALIKNKYDELLQKVNHIIEHEENFKALDTIVDQEVI
;
A
#
# COMPACT_ATOMS: atom_id res chain seq x y z
N MET A 1 1.86 -22.52 2.17
CA MET A 1 3.22 -21.92 2.29
C MET A 1 3.20 -20.63 1.49
N GLU A 2 3.66 -19.53 2.08
CA GLU A 2 3.68 -18.23 1.42
C GLU A 2 4.52 -18.29 0.14
N LYS A 3 4.01 -17.70 -0.95
CA LYS A 3 4.70 -17.77 -2.25
C LYS A 3 4.13 -16.76 -3.25
N PHE A 4 5.02 -16.15 -4.02
CA PHE A 4 4.68 -15.45 -5.26
C PHE A 4 4.66 -16.39 -6.48
N SER A 5 3.77 -16.14 -7.44
CA SER A 5 3.74 -16.85 -8.72
C SER A 5 4.96 -16.54 -9.61
N GLY A 6 5.55 -15.36 -9.47
CA GLY A 6 6.68 -14.92 -10.27
C GLY A 6 7.10 -13.48 -9.99
N TYR A 7 7.52 -12.78 -11.04
CA TYR A 7 7.81 -11.34 -11.02
C TYR A 7 6.82 -10.61 -11.92
N PRO A 8 6.44 -9.36 -11.61
CA PRO A 8 5.54 -8.59 -12.46
C PRO A 8 6.17 -8.35 -13.83
N ILE A 9 5.40 -8.60 -14.88
CA ILE A 9 5.68 -8.17 -16.25
C ILE A 9 4.71 -7.05 -16.57
N THR A 10 5.19 -5.88 -16.93
CA THR A 10 4.37 -4.68 -17.08
C THR A 10 4.71 -3.89 -18.32
N LYS A 11 3.76 -3.08 -18.78
CA LYS A 11 4.01 -1.97 -19.71
C LYS A 11 3.52 -0.66 -19.11
N TRP A 12 4.22 0.43 -19.40
CA TRP A 12 3.76 1.77 -19.06
C TRP A 12 2.48 2.12 -19.82
N LYS A 13 1.58 2.86 -19.17
CA LYS A 13 0.32 3.35 -19.73
C LYS A 13 0.27 4.88 -19.55
N GLY A 14 0.41 5.62 -20.64
CA GLY A 14 0.35 7.09 -20.62
C GLY A 14 1.63 7.74 -20.09
N ASN A 15 1.50 8.96 -19.55
CA ASN A 15 2.62 9.84 -19.17
C ASN A 15 2.97 9.79 -17.68
N ASP A 16 2.26 8.98 -16.89
CA ASP A 16 2.37 8.93 -15.43
C ASP A 16 3.02 7.63 -14.95
N ARG A 17 2.95 7.40 -13.63
CA ARG A 17 3.42 6.18 -12.97
C ARG A 17 2.58 4.94 -13.29
N LEU A 18 1.52 5.07 -14.07
CA LEU A 18 0.57 4.00 -14.32
C LEU A 18 1.18 2.92 -15.22
N MET A 19 1.12 1.67 -14.77
CA MET A 19 1.47 0.51 -15.56
C MET A 19 0.28 -0.43 -15.70
N ILE A 20 0.31 -1.28 -16.74
CA ILE A 20 -0.61 -2.41 -16.91
C ILE A 20 0.17 -3.72 -16.75
N LEU A 21 -0.39 -4.67 -15.99
CA LEU A 21 0.13 -6.04 -15.92
C LEU A 21 -0.06 -6.78 -17.25
N LEU A 22 1.02 -7.42 -17.72
CA LEU A 22 1.05 -8.24 -18.93
C LEU A 22 0.85 -9.72 -18.68
N ASP A 23 0.89 -10.14 -17.41
CA ASP A 23 0.61 -11.50 -16.95
C ASP A 23 0.01 -11.42 -15.53
N ASP A 24 -0.70 -12.48 -15.14
CA ASP A 24 -1.21 -12.62 -13.77
C ASP A 24 -0.06 -12.65 -12.76
N LEU A 25 -0.21 -11.89 -11.68
CA LEU A 25 0.67 -11.97 -10.51
C LEU A 25 -0.13 -12.36 -9.29
N SER A 26 0.31 -13.40 -8.59
CA SER A 26 -0.36 -13.88 -7.38
C SER A 26 0.59 -13.99 -6.19
N PHE A 27 0.05 -13.77 -5.01
CA PHE A 27 0.66 -14.09 -3.72
C PHE A 27 -0.25 -15.02 -2.93
N THR A 28 0.28 -16.13 -2.46
CA THR A 28 -0.41 -17.01 -1.50
C THR A 28 0.02 -16.60 -0.11
N ASP A 29 -0.93 -16.27 0.75
CA ASP A 29 -0.67 -15.84 2.13
C ASP A 29 -0.51 -17.01 3.10
N GLN A 30 -0.24 -16.71 4.38
CA GLN A 30 -0.06 -17.73 5.42
C GLN A 30 -1.33 -18.57 5.68
N ASN A 31 -2.51 -18.04 5.34
CA ASN A 31 -3.80 -18.72 5.46
C ASN A 31 -4.16 -19.52 4.19
N ASN A 32 -3.24 -19.61 3.22
CA ASN A 32 -3.42 -20.21 1.90
C ASN A 32 -4.48 -19.53 1.03
N LYS A 33 -4.85 -18.28 1.33
CA LYS A 33 -5.64 -17.47 0.40
C LYS A 33 -4.73 -16.99 -0.73
N VAL A 34 -5.23 -17.09 -1.96
CA VAL A 34 -4.51 -16.64 -3.16
C VAL A 34 -5.02 -15.26 -3.55
N TRP A 35 -4.12 -14.29 -3.55
CA TRP A 35 -4.34 -12.91 -3.94
C TRP A 35 -3.80 -12.70 -5.35
N THR A 36 -4.68 -12.68 -6.35
CA THR A 36 -4.31 -12.55 -7.76
C THR A 36 -4.67 -11.18 -8.31
N ALA A 37 -3.66 -10.44 -8.77
CA ALA A 37 -3.83 -9.32 -9.68
C ALA A 37 -3.79 -9.86 -11.12
N PRO A 38 -4.90 -9.77 -11.89
CA PRO A 38 -4.99 -10.37 -13.21
C PRO A 38 -4.21 -9.56 -14.27
N LEU A 39 -3.91 -10.21 -15.39
CA LEU A 39 -3.52 -9.56 -16.64
C LEU A 39 -4.48 -8.40 -16.94
N GLY A 40 -3.91 -7.26 -17.31
CA GLY A 40 -4.68 -6.05 -17.60
C GLY A 40 -4.93 -5.16 -16.38
N ALA A 41 -4.66 -5.63 -15.14
CA ALA A 41 -4.77 -4.78 -13.96
C ALA A 41 -3.87 -3.54 -14.06
N GLU A 42 -4.40 -2.42 -13.60
CA GLU A 42 -3.70 -1.14 -13.58
C GLU A 42 -2.98 -0.95 -12.24
N ILE A 43 -1.70 -0.58 -12.26
CA ILE A 43 -0.91 -0.46 -11.03
C ILE A 43 -0.18 0.87 -10.95
N ASN A 44 -0.08 1.31 -9.70
CA ASN A 44 0.45 2.53 -9.08
C ASN A 44 1.87 2.56 -8.51
N GLY A 45 2.25 1.39 -7.99
CA GLY A 45 3.38 1.15 -7.11
C GLY A 45 3.10 1.44 -5.62
N ALA A 46 1.90 1.05 -5.15
CA ALA A 46 1.31 1.16 -3.80
C ALA A 46 0.56 2.47 -3.50
N THR A 47 -0.61 2.36 -2.83
CA THR A 47 -1.39 3.45 -2.24
C THR A 47 -0.68 4.04 -1.00
N ILE A 48 0.50 4.59 -1.21
CA ILE A 48 1.22 5.37 -0.22
C ILE A 48 1.08 6.85 -0.63
N PRO A 49 0.48 7.70 0.23
CA PRO A 49 0.42 9.14 -0.02
C PRO A 49 1.78 9.73 -0.36
N GLN A 50 1.83 10.62 -1.35
CA GLN A 50 3.08 11.15 -1.90
C GLN A 50 3.94 11.85 -0.84
N SER A 51 3.30 12.51 0.14
CA SER A 51 3.95 13.12 1.31
C SER A 51 4.80 12.14 2.14
N LEU A 52 4.55 10.83 2.05
CA LEU A 52 5.30 9.79 2.76
C LEU A 52 6.46 9.18 1.96
N TRP A 53 6.62 9.49 0.66
CA TRP A 53 7.63 8.82 -0.18
C TRP A 53 9.07 9.13 0.23
N ASN A 54 9.32 10.33 0.78
CA ASN A 54 10.64 10.68 1.30
C ASN A 54 11.04 9.84 2.52
N ILE A 55 10.07 9.18 3.16
CA ILE A 55 10.27 8.34 4.36
C ILE A 55 10.34 6.87 3.97
N ILE A 56 9.40 6.44 3.12
CA ILE A 56 9.14 5.02 2.84
C ILE A 56 9.89 4.52 1.59
N GLY A 57 10.18 5.43 0.66
CA GLY A 57 10.74 5.12 -0.66
C GLY A 57 9.73 5.38 -1.78
N SER A 58 10.25 5.58 -2.99
CA SER A 58 9.44 5.80 -4.18
C SER A 58 8.75 4.51 -4.66
N PRO A 59 7.61 4.60 -5.36
CA PRO A 59 6.95 3.46 -6.00
C PRO A 59 7.91 2.54 -6.79
N TYR A 60 7.57 1.24 -6.84
CA TYR A 60 8.27 0.20 -7.62
C TYR A 60 9.75 -0.06 -7.28
N VAL A 61 10.21 0.21 -6.08
CA VAL A 61 11.60 -0.07 -5.68
C VAL A 61 11.69 -1.18 -4.64
N GLY A 62 12.91 -1.71 -4.50
CA GLY A 62 13.27 -2.61 -3.41
C GLY A 62 12.47 -3.91 -3.37
N LYS A 63 12.40 -4.48 -2.16
CA LYS A 63 11.86 -5.80 -1.89
C LYS A 63 10.32 -5.83 -1.83
N TYR A 64 9.65 -4.69 -1.68
CA TYR A 64 8.19 -4.63 -1.61
C TYR A 64 7.50 -4.49 -2.99
N ARG A 65 8.27 -4.40 -4.09
CA ARG A 65 7.74 -4.19 -5.44
C ARG A 65 6.67 -5.21 -5.83
N ARG A 66 6.86 -6.50 -5.53
CA ARG A 66 5.85 -7.52 -5.89
C ARG A 66 4.59 -7.37 -5.05
N ALA A 67 4.76 -7.08 -3.76
CA ALA A 67 3.66 -6.82 -2.85
C ALA A 67 2.83 -5.60 -3.30
N SER A 68 3.48 -4.53 -3.77
CA SER A 68 2.77 -3.30 -4.17
C SER A 68 1.86 -3.51 -5.38
N VAL A 69 2.27 -4.35 -6.33
CA VAL A 69 1.46 -4.68 -7.52
C VAL A 69 0.15 -5.35 -7.12
N ILE A 70 0.21 -6.32 -6.20
CA ILE A 70 -0.98 -7.04 -5.74
C ILE A 70 -1.84 -6.12 -4.88
N HIS A 71 -1.21 -5.33 -4.00
CA HIS A 71 -1.91 -4.35 -3.17
C HIS A 71 -2.74 -3.36 -3.99
N ASP A 72 -2.15 -2.73 -5.01
CA ASP A 72 -2.83 -1.77 -5.90
C ASP A 72 -4.14 -2.31 -6.48
N TYR A 73 -4.15 -3.58 -6.89
CA TYR A 73 -5.35 -4.23 -7.41
C TYR A 73 -6.43 -4.41 -6.33
N PHE A 74 -6.05 -4.94 -5.17
CA PHE A 74 -7.00 -5.25 -4.09
C PHE A 74 -7.46 -4.04 -3.29
N VAL A 75 -6.81 -2.88 -3.46
CA VAL A 75 -7.31 -1.60 -2.95
C VAL A 75 -8.06 -0.78 -4.01
N GLY A 76 -8.26 -1.32 -5.22
CA GLY A 76 -9.02 -0.64 -6.28
C GLY A 76 -8.36 0.63 -6.81
N GLU A 77 -7.02 0.66 -6.89
CA GLU A 77 -6.28 1.79 -7.47
C GLU A 77 -6.40 1.78 -9.02
N GLY A 78 -6.31 2.95 -9.66
CA GLY A 78 -6.52 3.05 -11.12
C GLY A 78 -7.95 2.70 -11.52
N ASN A 79 -8.12 1.98 -12.64
CA ASN A 79 -9.42 1.47 -13.08
C ASN A 79 -9.70 0.03 -12.60
N ASN A 80 -9.10 -0.40 -11.50
CA ASN A 80 -9.39 -1.71 -10.90
C ASN A 80 -10.77 -1.71 -10.22
N PRO A 81 -11.32 -2.88 -9.85
CA PRO A 81 -12.63 -2.97 -9.22
C PRO A 81 -12.74 -2.10 -7.96
N ASN A 82 -13.91 -1.48 -7.77
CA ASN A 82 -14.22 -0.78 -6.53
C ASN A 82 -14.25 -1.78 -5.37
N VAL A 83 -13.66 -1.38 -4.24
CA VAL A 83 -13.55 -2.20 -3.03
C VAL A 83 -14.05 -1.45 -1.81
N THR A 84 -14.57 -2.20 -0.86
CA THR A 84 -14.93 -1.72 0.48
C THR A 84 -13.68 -1.39 1.29
N PHE A 85 -13.85 -0.60 2.34
CA PHE A 85 -12.76 -0.33 3.27
C PHE A 85 -12.22 -1.59 3.94
N GLN A 86 -13.09 -2.54 4.28
CA GLN A 86 -12.68 -3.82 4.87
C GLN A 86 -11.77 -4.60 3.91
N GLU A 87 -12.08 -4.61 2.61
CA GLU A 87 -11.22 -5.23 1.60
C GLU A 87 -9.86 -4.54 1.49
N ARG A 88 -9.83 -3.19 1.52
CA ARG A 88 -8.57 -2.44 1.58
C ARG A 88 -7.72 -2.82 2.80
N ARG A 89 -8.32 -2.91 3.98
CA ARG A 89 -7.62 -3.32 5.20
C ARG A 89 -7.07 -4.74 5.12
N LEU A 90 -7.82 -5.67 4.51
CA LEU A 90 -7.30 -7.02 4.27
C LEU A 90 -6.13 -7.00 3.29
N ALA A 91 -6.16 -6.15 2.26
CA ALA A 91 -5.04 -5.95 1.34
C ALA A 91 -3.81 -5.35 2.04
N ASP A 92 -3.99 -4.39 2.96
CA ASP A 92 -2.91 -3.81 3.77
C ASP A 92 -2.19 -4.89 4.61
N LYS A 93 -2.94 -5.79 5.23
CA LYS A 93 -2.38 -6.91 6.01
C LYS A 93 -1.64 -7.91 5.11
N MET A 94 -2.21 -8.24 3.95
CA MET A 94 -1.54 -9.06 2.94
C MET A 94 -0.23 -8.40 2.46
N PHE A 95 -0.23 -7.08 2.26
CA PHE A 95 0.94 -6.34 1.82
C PHE A 95 2.09 -6.44 2.82
N PHE A 96 1.80 -6.38 4.14
CA PHE A 96 2.80 -6.61 5.18
C PHE A 96 3.43 -8.01 5.06
N GLU A 97 2.60 -9.06 4.96
CA GLU A 97 3.05 -10.45 4.84
C GLU A 97 3.91 -10.65 3.58
N ALA A 98 3.43 -10.15 2.45
CA ALA A 98 4.12 -10.20 1.16
C ALA A 98 5.47 -9.46 1.18
N CYS A 99 5.57 -8.32 1.88
CA CYS A 99 6.84 -7.63 2.10
C CYS A 99 7.81 -8.46 2.92
N ARG A 100 7.35 -9.09 4.01
CA ARG A 100 8.18 -9.97 4.85
C ARG A 100 8.68 -11.17 4.06
N HIS A 101 7.81 -11.78 3.24
CA HIS A 101 8.16 -12.87 2.36
C HIS A 101 9.30 -12.50 1.38
N ASP A 102 9.25 -11.32 0.79
CA ASP A 102 10.29 -10.83 -0.13
C ASP A 102 11.54 -10.29 0.59
N GLY A 103 11.60 -10.43 1.91
CA GLY A 103 12.79 -10.15 2.72
C GLY A 103 12.93 -8.68 3.15
N CYS A 104 11.85 -7.90 3.15
CA CYS A 104 11.81 -6.66 3.93
C CYS A 104 12.04 -7.01 5.40
N THR A 105 12.85 -6.21 6.11
CA THR A 105 12.97 -6.34 7.57
C THR A 105 11.63 -6.07 8.24
N TRP A 106 11.46 -6.51 9.49
CA TRP A 106 10.28 -6.21 10.30
C TRP A 106 9.95 -4.72 10.28
N LYS A 107 10.93 -3.88 10.65
CA LYS A 107 10.79 -2.42 10.68
C LYS A 107 10.37 -1.84 9.33
N CYS A 108 10.98 -2.30 8.23
CA CYS A 108 10.63 -1.83 6.89
C CYS A 108 9.19 -2.22 6.53
N ALA A 109 8.79 -3.47 6.73
CA ALA A 109 7.44 -3.94 6.44
C ALA A 109 6.39 -3.25 7.33
N ALA A 110 6.68 -3.01 8.61
CA ALA A 110 5.79 -2.31 9.54
C ALA A 110 5.56 -0.84 9.13
N ILE A 111 6.62 -0.13 8.76
CA ILE A 111 6.54 1.24 8.22
C ILE A 111 5.70 1.30 6.94
N LEU A 112 5.97 0.37 6.01
CA LEU A 112 5.21 0.22 4.77
C LEU A 112 3.72 -0.07 5.03
N TYR A 113 3.43 -0.97 5.99
CA TYR A 113 2.08 -1.32 6.41
C TYR A 113 1.31 -0.10 6.96
N ILE A 114 1.95 0.71 7.80
CA ILE A 114 1.36 1.95 8.32
C ILE A 114 1.04 2.91 7.17
N GLY A 115 1.97 3.08 6.22
CA GLY A 115 1.78 3.94 5.05
C GLY A 115 0.54 3.58 4.22
N VAL A 116 0.40 2.29 3.85
CA VAL A 116 -0.76 1.84 3.07
C VAL A 116 -2.06 1.88 3.88
N SER A 117 -2.00 1.64 5.20
CA SER A 117 -3.15 1.74 6.11
C SER A 117 -3.72 3.16 6.17
N ILE A 118 -2.84 4.16 6.16
CA ILE A 118 -3.24 5.58 6.06
C ILE A 118 -3.81 5.89 4.68
N GLY A 119 -3.27 5.29 3.61
CA GLY A 119 -3.86 5.35 2.29
C GLY A 119 -5.33 4.86 2.27
N SER A 120 -5.60 3.73 2.92
CA SER A 120 -6.95 3.17 3.09
C SER A 120 -7.89 4.10 3.87
N TRP A 121 -7.41 4.71 4.96
CA TRP A 121 -8.16 5.71 5.74
C TRP A 121 -8.47 6.98 4.94
N TRP A 122 -7.46 7.50 4.23
CA TRP A 122 -7.59 8.71 3.42
C TRP A 122 -8.60 8.51 2.27
N SER A 123 -8.61 7.33 1.66
CA SER A 123 -9.55 7.00 0.58
C SER A 123 -11.02 7.08 0.99
N ILE A 124 -11.36 6.91 2.28
CA ILE A 124 -12.75 7.09 2.77
C ILE A 124 -13.06 8.57 2.99
N LYS A 125 -12.08 9.34 3.47
CA LYS A 125 -12.26 10.77 3.74
C LYS A 125 -12.37 11.61 2.46
N GLY A 126 -11.62 11.22 1.44
CA GLY A 126 -11.56 11.91 0.15
C GLY A 126 -12.50 11.35 -0.92
N VAL A 127 -13.79 11.17 -0.65
CA VAL A 127 -14.78 10.89 -1.71
C VAL A 127 -14.99 12.15 -2.56
N SER A 128 -14.00 12.42 -3.41
CA SER A 128 -14.09 13.04 -4.74
C SER A 128 -12.68 13.14 -5.33
N LYS A 129 -12.12 12.05 -5.88
CA LYS A 129 -11.03 12.21 -6.87
C LYS A 129 -11.68 12.68 -8.18
N SER A 130 -11.80 13.99 -8.37
CA SER A 130 -11.94 14.53 -9.73
C SER A 130 -10.64 14.25 -10.49
N GLU A 131 -10.79 13.85 -11.75
CA GLU A 131 -9.69 13.67 -12.70
C GLU A 131 -8.89 14.98 -12.82
N GLU A 132 -7.74 15.08 -12.15
CA GLU A 132 -6.85 16.23 -12.34
C GLU A 132 -5.95 16.00 -13.55
N THR A 133 -6.28 16.77 -14.59
CA THR A 133 -5.43 17.04 -15.75
C THR A 133 -4.53 18.24 -15.39
N GLU A 134 -3.24 18.09 -15.64
CA GLU A 134 -2.21 19.14 -15.82
C GLU A 134 -1.66 19.97 -14.63
N CYS A 135 -0.33 19.86 -14.51
CA CYS A 135 0.66 20.90 -14.22
C CYS A 135 0.43 21.86 -13.03
N PHE A 136 0.97 21.48 -11.87
CA PHE A 136 1.33 22.36 -10.75
C PHE A 136 0.14 22.94 -9.95
N SER A 137 -0.41 22.13 -9.04
CA SER A 137 -1.42 22.57 -8.07
C SER A 137 -0.80 22.77 -6.69
N SER A 138 -0.75 24.03 -6.23
CA SER A 138 -0.26 24.44 -4.92
C SER A 138 -1.31 24.31 -3.80
N TYR A 139 -2.29 23.41 -3.94
CA TYR A 139 -3.37 23.21 -2.98
C TYR A 139 -3.15 22.03 -2.01
N HIS A 140 -2.07 21.25 -2.18
CA HIS A 140 -1.86 20.01 -1.43
C HIS A 140 -1.36 20.19 0.02
N THR A 141 -1.01 21.39 0.48
CA THR A 141 -0.22 21.53 1.72
C THR A 141 -0.96 21.13 2.99
N ASP A 142 -2.25 21.44 3.11
CA ASP A 142 -3.01 21.18 4.34
C ASP A 142 -3.42 19.70 4.46
N GLU A 143 -3.78 19.08 3.34
CA GLU A 143 -4.06 17.64 3.27
C GLU A 143 -2.77 16.83 3.48
N ASP A 144 -1.66 17.23 2.85
CA ASP A 144 -0.36 16.60 3.04
C ASP A 144 0.09 16.72 4.50
N ALA A 145 -0.13 17.87 5.13
CA ALA A 145 0.17 18.07 6.54
C ALA A 145 -0.70 17.17 7.43
N LEU A 146 -2.00 17.03 7.14
CA LEU A 146 -2.89 16.14 7.90
C LEU A 146 -2.45 14.67 7.78
N ILE A 147 -2.17 14.20 6.57
CA ILE A 147 -1.70 12.83 6.31
C ILE A 147 -0.38 12.58 7.04
N LYS A 148 0.56 13.52 6.93
CA LYS A 148 1.86 13.40 7.57
C LYS A 148 1.74 13.40 9.10
N ASN A 149 0.93 14.28 9.67
CA ASN A 149 0.69 14.32 11.11
C ASN A 149 0.07 13.01 11.61
N LYS A 150 -0.94 12.47 10.89
CA LYS A 150 -1.55 11.18 11.23
C LYS A 150 -0.52 10.05 11.18
N TYR A 151 0.39 10.08 10.20
CA TYR A 151 1.47 9.12 10.07
C TYR A 151 2.48 9.22 11.21
N ASP A 152 2.94 10.43 11.53
CA ASP A 152 3.91 10.69 12.60
C ASP A 152 3.34 10.30 13.98
N GLU A 153 2.07 10.63 14.26
CA GLU A 153 1.37 10.23 15.48
C GLU A 153 1.26 8.70 15.60
N LEU A 154 0.89 8.02 14.51
CA LEU A 154 0.76 6.56 14.51
C LEU A 154 2.13 5.89 14.69
N LEU A 155 3.17 6.36 14.01
CA LEU A 155 4.54 5.89 14.21
C LEU A 155 4.98 6.04 15.67
N GLN A 156 4.68 7.17 16.30
CA GLN A 156 5.02 7.39 17.72
C GLN A 156 4.33 6.37 18.63
N LYS A 157 3.04 6.08 18.40
CA LYS A 157 2.26 5.10 19.18
C LYS A 157 2.82 3.68 19.07
N VAL A 158 3.30 3.28 17.89
CA VAL A 158 3.76 1.91 17.63
C VAL A 158 5.28 1.76 17.68
N ASN A 159 6.03 2.83 17.97
CA ASN A 159 7.50 2.84 17.91
C ASN A 159 8.14 1.73 18.76
N HIS A 160 7.62 1.48 19.97
CA HIS A 160 8.13 0.40 20.83
C HIS A 160 8.01 -0.97 20.15
N ILE A 161 6.88 -1.23 19.48
CA ILE A 161 6.62 -2.47 18.77
C ILE A 161 7.57 -2.58 17.56
N ILE A 162 7.72 -1.50 16.79
CA ILE A 162 8.62 -1.47 15.64
C ILE A 162 10.08 -1.77 16.03
N GLU A 163 10.57 -1.18 17.12
CA GLU A 163 11.99 -1.28 17.50
C GLU A 163 12.32 -2.53 18.35
N HIS A 164 11.35 -3.07 19.10
CA HIS A 164 11.65 -4.03 20.16
C HIS A 164 10.78 -5.29 20.17
N GLU A 165 9.64 -5.30 19.48
CA GLU A 165 8.69 -6.41 19.54
C GLU A 165 8.14 -6.71 18.14
N GLU A 166 8.73 -7.69 17.43
CA GLU A 166 8.22 -8.16 16.12
C GLU A 166 6.83 -8.83 16.22
N ASN A 167 5.82 -8.05 16.60
CA ASN A 167 4.49 -8.48 16.97
C ASN A 167 3.46 -7.80 16.08
N PHE A 168 3.18 -8.45 14.95
CA PHE A 168 2.22 -7.93 13.97
C PHE A 168 0.82 -7.74 14.55
N LYS A 169 0.36 -8.64 15.45
CA LYS A 169 -0.97 -8.52 16.04
C LYS A 169 -1.11 -7.27 16.91
N ALA A 170 -0.08 -6.93 17.69
CA ALA A 170 -0.08 -5.72 18.50
C ALA A 170 -0.03 -4.46 17.62
N LEU A 171 0.83 -4.46 16.58
CA LEU A 171 0.89 -3.39 15.58
C LEU A 171 -0.47 -3.19 14.91
N ASP A 172 -1.06 -4.26 14.38
CA ASP A 172 -2.33 -4.28 13.67
C ASP A 172 -3.48 -3.74 14.54
N THR A 173 -3.52 -4.13 15.81
CA THR A 173 -4.53 -3.67 16.76
C THR A 173 -4.48 -2.15 16.95
N ILE A 174 -3.28 -1.57 17.11
CA ILE A 174 -3.13 -0.11 17.28
C ILE A 174 -3.44 0.61 15.97
N VAL A 175 -2.97 0.09 14.83
CA VAL A 175 -3.28 0.68 13.53
C VAL A 175 -4.79 0.71 13.29
N ASP A 176 -5.50 -0.42 13.49
CA ASP A 176 -6.95 -0.51 13.32
C ASP A 176 -7.72 0.45 14.24
N GLN A 177 -7.25 0.71 15.47
CA GLN A 177 -7.86 1.74 16.34
C GLN A 177 -7.75 3.17 15.80
N GLU A 178 -6.80 3.41 14.90
CA GLU A 178 -6.46 4.75 14.42
C GLU A 178 -6.97 5.03 13.00
N VAL A 179 -7.20 3.98 12.21
CA VAL A 179 -7.58 4.10 10.79
C VAL A 179 -9.03 3.68 10.50
N ILE A 180 -9.74 3.09 11.47
CA ILE A 180 -11.16 2.70 11.37
C ILE A 180 -12.07 3.81 11.89
#